data_AF-A0A521RBT0-F1
#
_entry.id   AF-A0A521RBT0-F1
#
_cell.length_a   1.000
_cell.length_b   1.000
_cell.length_c   1.000
_cell.angle_alpha   90.00
_cell.angle_beta   90.00
_cell.angle_gamma   90.00
#
_symmetry.space_group_name_H-M   'P 1'
#
loop_
_entity.id
_entity.type
_entity.pdbx_description
1 polymer ?
#
loop_
_entity_poly.entity_id
_entity_poly.type
_entity_poly.pdbx_seq_one_letter_code
_entity_poly.pdbx_strand_id
1 'polypeptide(L)'
;MTRFALVSAIFFLLYCSVTTAQSDHLIPDPRFASSPDDYEIHLTHIFRRIYTPRVVAKVIVIPAFEAEGAIGILKNDDSEGRITYTLIVIRLSSSLSKMHSEEISKINSMYEDIRKRFYYYEEHRTEIFEKLRSRAENEISTDICEKSIDTDSAVKLIEIWRIALDQAAPREDNTRDGVAFYFSMEIEPNGILSGVTNYNINNDSAMNALLRLVNSLTQSCDDDRIAIHDAIDLAARRLKAAKKSLTN
;
A
#
# COMPACT_ATOMS: atom_id res chain seq x y z
N MET A 1 -43.18 -33.38 -2.50
CA MET A 1 -41.80 -33.02 -2.90
C MET A 1 -41.63 -31.56 -3.36
N THR A 2 -42.65 -30.70 -3.28
CA THR A 2 -42.60 -29.30 -3.75
C THR A 2 -42.13 -28.27 -2.71
N ARG A 3 -42.12 -28.61 -1.42
CA ARG A 3 -41.72 -27.67 -0.34
C ARG A 3 -40.21 -27.51 -0.15
N PHE A 4 -39.41 -28.52 -0.53
CA PHE A 4 -37.95 -28.45 -0.44
C PHE A 4 -37.32 -27.56 -1.53
N ALA A 5 -37.94 -27.50 -2.72
CA ALA A 5 -37.45 -26.66 -3.81
C ALA A 5 -37.59 -25.15 -3.49
N LEU A 6 -38.64 -24.76 -2.77
CA LEU A 6 -38.90 -23.36 -2.42
C LEU A 6 -37.87 -22.82 -1.41
N VAL A 7 -37.51 -23.63 -0.41
CA VAL A 7 -36.52 -23.22 0.62
C VAL A 7 -35.11 -23.10 0.03
N SER A 8 -34.74 -24.00 -0.90
CA SER A 8 -33.45 -23.92 -1.61
C SER A 8 -33.35 -22.68 -2.50
N ALA A 9 -34.45 -22.33 -3.21
CA ALA A 9 -34.49 -21.13 -4.05
C ALA A 9 -34.41 -19.82 -3.23
N ILE A 10 -35.04 -19.78 -2.04
CA ILE A 10 -34.95 -18.62 -1.14
C ILE A 10 -33.52 -18.47 -0.58
N PHE A 11 -32.85 -19.58 -0.22
CA PHE A 11 -31.44 -19.54 0.19
C PHE A 11 -30.52 -19.07 -0.94
N PHE A 12 -30.76 -19.51 -2.18
CA PHE A 12 -29.97 -19.09 -3.35
C PHE A 12 -30.17 -17.60 -3.67
N LEU A 13 -31.41 -17.10 -3.59
CA LEU A 13 -31.71 -15.67 -3.80
C LEU A 13 -31.15 -14.79 -2.67
N LEU A 14 -31.19 -15.25 -1.42
CA LEU A 14 -30.54 -14.56 -0.30
C LEU A 14 -29.01 -14.58 -0.45
N TYR A 15 -28.40 -15.67 -0.91
CA TYR A 15 -26.96 -15.74 -1.16
C TYR A 15 -26.52 -14.79 -2.28
N CYS A 16 -27.30 -14.66 -3.35
CA CYS A 16 -27.04 -13.70 -4.43
C CYS A 16 -27.33 -12.24 -4.06
N SER A 17 -28.11 -11.97 -3.01
CA SER A 17 -28.44 -10.61 -2.58
C SER A 17 -27.41 -10.01 -1.60
N VAL A 18 -26.52 -10.83 -1.03
CA VAL A 18 -25.48 -10.37 -0.10
C VAL A 18 -24.20 -9.93 -0.86
N THR A 19 -24.11 -10.19 -2.16
CA THR A 19 -22.94 -9.78 -2.99
C THR A 19 -23.08 -8.41 -3.66
N THR A 20 -24.18 -7.67 -3.47
CA THR A 20 -24.42 -6.37 -4.14
C THR A 20 -24.55 -5.16 -3.22
N ALA A 21 -24.20 -5.30 -1.94
CA ALA A 21 -23.78 -4.14 -1.14
C ALA A 21 -22.27 -3.91 -1.35
N GLN A 22 -21.89 -3.80 -2.62
CA GLN A 22 -20.55 -3.37 -3.01
C GLN A 22 -20.53 -1.88 -2.71
N SER A 23 -19.65 -1.46 -1.79
CA SER A 23 -19.29 -0.07 -1.62
C SER A 23 -19.02 0.54 -2.99
N ASP A 24 -19.94 1.35 -3.52
CA ASP A 24 -19.88 1.99 -4.85
C ASP A 24 -18.60 2.83 -5.09
N HIS A 25 -17.77 2.98 -4.06
CA HIS A 25 -16.51 3.71 -4.03
C HIS A 25 -15.26 2.81 -4.15
N LEU A 26 -15.40 1.48 -4.07
CA LEU A 26 -14.28 0.55 -4.22
C LEU A 26 -14.10 0.17 -5.71
N ILE A 27 -13.59 1.13 -6.48
CA ILE A 27 -13.18 0.88 -7.86
C ILE A 27 -11.80 0.21 -7.80
N PRO A 28 -11.62 -1.02 -8.36
CA PRO A 28 -10.31 -1.61 -8.50
C PRO A 28 -9.43 -0.63 -9.27
N ASP A 29 -8.26 -0.33 -8.74
CA ASP A 29 -7.38 0.63 -9.38
C ASP A 29 -7.09 0.15 -10.82
N PRO A 30 -7.48 0.91 -11.86
CA PRO A 30 -7.39 0.48 -13.26
C PRO A 30 -5.95 0.12 -13.66
N ARG A 31 -4.98 0.63 -12.91
CA ARG A 31 -3.54 0.34 -12.99
C ARG A 31 -3.21 -1.12 -12.68
N PHE A 32 -3.99 -1.78 -11.82
CA PHE A 32 -3.86 -3.22 -11.55
C PHE A 32 -4.95 -4.07 -12.22
N ALA A 33 -6.01 -3.45 -12.74
CA ALA A 33 -7.19 -4.16 -13.24
C ALA A 33 -7.34 -4.19 -14.77
N SER A 34 -6.76 -3.24 -15.53
CA SER A 34 -7.03 -3.16 -16.98
C SER A 34 -5.88 -2.69 -17.88
N SER A 35 -4.98 -1.79 -17.45
CA SER A 35 -3.77 -1.44 -18.23
C SER A 35 -2.74 -0.71 -17.35
N PRO A 36 -1.79 -1.43 -16.72
CA PRO A 36 -0.70 -0.78 -15.98
C PRO A 36 0.13 0.08 -16.94
N ASP A 37 0.58 1.25 -16.48
CA ASP A 37 1.57 2.02 -17.23
C ASP A 37 2.96 1.37 -17.11
N ASP A 38 3.90 1.76 -17.99
CA ASP A 38 5.25 1.17 -18.02
C ASP A 38 5.96 1.30 -16.65
N TYR A 39 5.73 2.40 -15.94
CA TYR A 39 6.30 2.64 -14.62
C TYR A 39 5.83 1.62 -13.59
N GLU A 40 4.55 1.26 -13.57
CA GLU A 40 3.98 0.28 -12.64
C GLU A 40 4.38 -1.16 -12.97
N ILE A 41 4.53 -1.47 -14.26
CA ILE A 41 5.12 -2.74 -14.70
C ILE A 41 6.53 -2.88 -14.11
N HIS A 42 7.32 -1.80 -14.15
CA HIS A 42 8.66 -1.80 -13.57
C HIS A 42 8.65 -1.93 -12.04
N LEU A 43 7.77 -1.21 -11.33
CA LEU A 43 7.65 -1.37 -9.87
C LEU A 43 7.26 -2.80 -9.49
N THR A 44 6.37 -3.43 -10.25
CA THR A 44 5.99 -4.83 -10.05
C THR A 44 7.19 -5.76 -10.23
N HIS A 45 8.07 -5.46 -11.20
CA HIS A 45 9.30 -6.23 -11.41
C HIS A 45 10.30 -6.07 -10.26
N ILE A 46 10.54 -4.83 -9.80
CA ILE A 46 11.44 -4.53 -8.68
C ILE A 46 10.94 -5.19 -7.40
N PHE A 47 9.67 -4.97 -7.07
CA PHE A 47 9.07 -5.44 -5.82
C PHE A 47 8.43 -6.83 -5.95
N ARG A 48 8.80 -7.61 -6.98
CA ARG A 48 8.21 -8.93 -7.30
C ARG A 48 8.03 -9.87 -6.10
N ARG A 49 8.89 -9.77 -5.09
CA ARG A 49 8.86 -10.61 -3.88
C ARG A 49 7.59 -10.41 -3.05
N ILE A 50 7.01 -9.21 -3.03
CA ILE A 50 5.73 -8.99 -2.33
C ILE A 50 4.55 -9.61 -3.09
N TYR A 51 4.67 -9.86 -4.39
CA TYR A 51 3.58 -10.40 -5.21
C TYR A 51 3.47 -11.93 -5.13
N THR A 52 4.27 -12.59 -4.30
CA THR A 52 4.19 -14.05 -4.13
C THR A 52 2.86 -14.44 -3.45
N PRO A 53 2.30 -15.63 -3.76
CA PRO A 53 1.00 -16.07 -3.20
C PRO A 53 0.96 -16.19 -1.66
N ARG A 54 2.14 -16.24 -1.03
CA ARG A 54 2.27 -16.34 0.42
C ARG A 54 2.12 -14.98 1.12
N VAL A 55 2.21 -13.87 0.38
CA VAL A 55 2.09 -12.54 0.96
C VAL A 55 0.60 -12.18 1.02
N VAL A 56 0.06 -12.14 2.23
CA VAL A 56 -1.38 -11.99 2.52
C VAL A 56 -1.82 -10.54 2.68
N ALA A 57 -0.87 -9.62 2.85
CA ALA A 57 -1.08 -8.20 2.71
C ALA A 57 0.15 -7.60 2.03
N LYS A 58 -0.08 -6.81 1.01
CA LYS A 58 0.92 -6.15 0.18
C LYS A 58 0.61 -4.67 0.24
N VAL A 59 1.63 -3.84 0.24
CA VAL A 59 1.52 -2.40 0.20
C VAL A 59 2.71 -1.89 -0.60
N ILE A 60 2.46 -1.34 -1.77
CA ILE A 60 3.43 -0.47 -2.43
C ILE A 60 3.32 0.90 -1.77
N VAL A 61 4.45 1.59 -1.59
CA VAL A 61 4.54 2.95 -1.04
C VAL A 61 5.28 3.78 -2.09
N ILE A 62 4.57 4.67 -2.76
CA ILE A 62 5.13 5.57 -3.78
C ILE A 62 5.06 7.00 -3.23
N PRO A 63 6.09 7.48 -2.53
CA PRO A 63 6.19 8.87 -2.10
C PRO A 63 6.49 9.80 -3.29
N ALA A 64 5.87 10.98 -3.36
CA ALA A 64 6.39 12.04 -4.24
C ALA A 64 7.74 12.56 -3.71
N PHE A 65 8.74 12.69 -4.59
CA PHE A 65 10.05 13.24 -4.26
C PHE A 65 10.93 12.40 -3.31
N GLU A 66 10.57 11.15 -3.03
CA GLU A 66 11.40 10.22 -2.26
C GLU A 66 11.45 8.85 -2.96
N ALA A 67 12.35 7.98 -2.52
CA ALA A 67 12.49 6.65 -3.08
C ALA A 67 11.29 5.75 -2.73
N GLU A 68 10.84 4.97 -3.70
CA GLU A 68 9.73 4.04 -3.55
C GLU A 68 10.10 2.82 -2.69
N GLY A 69 9.09 2.21 -2.10
CA GLY A 69 9.26 1.00 -1.29
C GLY A 69 8.04 0.11 -1.31
N ALA A 70 8.17 -1.05 -0.68
CA ALA A 70 7.09 -2.00 -0.51
C ALA A 70 7.12 -2.64 0.88
N ILE A 71 5.94 -2.93 1.42
CA ILE A 71 5.74 -3.64 2.67
C ILE A 71 4.83 -4.84 2.40
N GLY A 72 5.17 -6.00 2.95
CA GLY A 72 4.41 -7.23 2.82
C GLY A 72 4.29 -7.98 4.13
N ILE A 73 3.20 -8.73 4.30
CA ILE A 73 3.03 -9.72 5.37
C ILE A 73 3.04 -11.11 4.75
N LEU A 74 4.13 -11.83 4.93
CA LEU A 74 4.31 -13.19 4.45
C LEU A 74 3.71 -14.18 5.46
N LYS A 75 2.79 -15.02 5.00
CA LYS A 75 2.27 -16.17 5.72
C LYS A 75 3.17 -17.37 5.45
N ASN A 76 3.67 -17.96 6.52
CA ASN A 76 4.51 -19.15 6.51
C ASN A 76 3.78 -20.30 7.19
N ASP A 77 4.03 -21.50 6.70
CA ASP A 77 3.67 -22.74 7.37
C ASP A 77 4.97 -23.37 7.89
N ASP A 78 5.04 -23.67 9.18
CA ASP A 78 6.19 -24.35 9.75
C ASP A 78 6.11 -25.87 9.53
N SER A 79 7.16 -26.60 9.87
CA SER A 79 7.19 -28.06 9.71
C SER A 79 6.17 -28.82 10.56
N GLU A 80 5.54 -28.13 11.54
CA GLU A 80 4.52 -28.67 12.44
C GLU A 80 3.10 -28.26 12.01
N GLY A 81 2.95 -27.56 10.89
CA GLY A 81 1.65 -27.08 10.40
C GLY A 81 1.15 -25.80 11.11
N ARG A 82 2.02 -25.10 11.84
CA ARG A 82 1.67 -23.84 12.50
C ARG A 82 1.90 -22.68 11.55
N ILE A 83 0.91 -21.79 11.52
CA ILE A 83 0.99 -20.55 10.75
C ILE A 83 1.87 -19.56 11.51
N THR A 84 2.93 -19.08 10.85
CA THR A 84 3.77 -17.98 11.34
C THR A 84 3.78 -16.83 10.33
N TYR A 85 4.15 -15.63 10.78
CA TYR A 85 4.14 -14.44 9.95
C TYR A 85 5.48 -13.73 9.93
N THR A 86 5.81 -13.17 8.77
CA THR A 86 7.02 -12.37 8.56
C THR A 86 6.64 -11.05 7.89
N LEU A 87 7.03 -9.93 8.51
CA LEU A 87 7.03 -8.62 7.87
C LEU A 87 8.18 -8.56 6.88
N ILE A 88 7.88 -8.19 5.63
CA ILE A 88 8.86 -7.92 4.58
C ILE A 88 8.82 -6.42 4.30
N VAL A 89 9.96 -5.74 4.32
CA VAL A 89 10.12 -4.36 3.87
C VAL A 89 11.16 -4.34 2.76
N ILE A 90 10.80 -3.83 1.59
CA ILE A 90 11.68 -3.69 0.43
C ILE A 90 11.85 -2.21 0.14
N ARG A 91 13.10 -1.76 0.01
CA ARG A 91 13.46 -0.39 -0.33
C ARG A 91 14.36 -0.39 -1.56
N LEU A 92 14.34 0.68 -2.35
CA LEU A 92 15.43 0.90 -3.29
C LEU A 92 16.75 1.03 -2.54
N SER A 93 17.82 0.47 -3.10
CA SER A 93 19.15 0.55 -2.50
C SER A 93 19.61 1.99 -2.30
N SER A 94 20.47 2.21 -1.29
CA SER A 94 20.98 3.55 -0.96
C SER A 94 21.63 4.31 -2.13
N SER A 95 22.20 3.61 -3.12
CA SER A 95 22.75 4.23 -4.34
C SER A 95 21.63 4.81 -5.22
N LEU A 96 20.56 4.06 -5.43
CA LEU A 96 19.40 4.50 -6.20
C LEU A 96 18.60 5.58 -5.47
N SER A 97 18.46 5.50 -4.14
CA SER A 97 17.84 6.56 -3.36
C SER A 97 18.59 7.89 -3.48
N LYS A 98 19.94 7.86 -3.54
CA LYS A 98 20.76 9.06 -3.79
C LYS A 98 20.55 9.61 -5.19
N MET A 99 20.57 8.75 -6.22
CA MET A 99 20.32 9.18 -7.59
C MET A 99 18.92 9.77 -7.77
N HIS A 100 17.91 9.17 -7.14
CA HIS A 100 16.55 9.71 -7.10
C HIS A 100 16.56 11.10 -6.45
N SER A 101 17.18 11.23 -5.29
CA SER A 101 17.34 12.52 -4.58
C SER A 101 18.02 13.60 -5.44
N GLU A 102 19.00 13.24 -6.26
CA GLU A 102 19.66 14.17 -7.19
C GLU A 102 18.70 14.66 -8.28
N GLU A 103 17.91 13.76 -8.89
CA GLU A 103 16.90 14.16 -9.89
C GLU A 103 15.80 15.02 -9.24
N ILE A 104 15.37 14.69 -8.03
CA ILE A 104 14.44 15.53 -7.25
C ILE A 104 15.03 16.90 -6.96
N SER A 105 16.32 16.99 -6.61
CA SER A 105 17.00 18.27 -6.37
C SER A 105 17.01 19.14 -7.63
N LYS A 106 17.15 18.55 -8.83
CA LYS A 106 17.06 19.29 -10.09
C LYS A 106 15.65 19.85 -10.29
N ILE A 107 14.62 19.04 -10.10
CA ILE A 107 13.21 19.48 -10.20
C ILE A 107 12.92 20.61 -9.20
N ASN A 108 13.41 20.47 -7.96
CA ASN A 108 13.27 21.49 -6.93
C ASN A 108 13.94 22.83 -7.30
N SER A 109 15.04 22.79 -8.06
CA SER A 109 15.73 23.98 -8.56
C SER A 109 15.05 24.63 -9.77
N MET A 110 14.28 23.86 -10.55
CA MET A 110 13.59 24.34 -11.75
C MET A 110 12.28 25.07 -11.44
N TYR A 111 11.58 24.67 -10.37
CA TYR A 111 10.28 25.22 -10.02
C TYR A 111 10.24 25.61 -8.54
N GLU A 112 9.85 26.84 -8.22
CA GLU A 112 9.59 27.24 -6.83
C GLU A 112 8.25 26.69 -6.31
N ASP A 113 7.27 26.55 -7.22
CA ASP A 113 5.91 26.06 -6.92
C ASP A 113 5.88 24.52 -6.81
N ILE A 114 5.48 24.02 -5.62
CA ILE A 114 5.41 22.58 -5.33
C ILE A 114 4.44 21.82 -6.24
N ARG A 115 3.36 22.45 -6.70
CA ARG A 115 2.42 21.80 -7.64
C ARG A 115 3.07 21.63 -8.99
N LYS A 116 3.81 22.64 -9.47
CA LYS A 116 4.55 22.53 -10.73
C LYS A 116 5.63 21.45 -10.67
N ARG A 117 6.33 21.31 -9.52
CA ARG A 117 7.26 20.19 -9.28
C ARG A 117 6.55 18.84 -9.39
N PHE A 118 5.39 18.71 -8.75
CA PHE A 118 4.63 17.46 -8.73
C PHE A 118 4.14 17.08 -10.13
N TYR A 119 3.56 18.01 -10.88
CA TYR A 119 3.12 17.76 -12.26
C TYR A 119 4.28 17.38 -13.16
N TYR A 120 5.41 18.09 -13.06
CA TYR A 120 6.60 17.76 -13.82
C TYR A 120 7.12 16.35 -13.47
N TYR A 121 7.18 16.02 -12.18
CA TYR A 121 7.59 14.69 -11.72
C TYR A 121 6.66 13.61 -12.26
N GLU A 122 5.34 13.73 -12.11
CA GLU A 122 4.39 12.73 -12.59
C GLU A 122 4.46 12.55 -14.12
N GLU A 123 4.59 13.63 -14.88
CA GLU A 123 4.73 13.59 -16.34
C GLU A 123 6.03 12.88 -16.79
N HIS A 124 7.12 13.05 -16.04
CA HIS A 124 8.44 12.55 -16.42
C HIS A 124 8.90 11.34 -15.58
N ARG A 125 8.05 10.79 -14.70
CA ARG A 125 8.45 9.74 -13.74
C ARG A 125 9.03 8.50 -14.42
N THR A 126 8.43 8.08 -15.53
CA THR A 126 8.91 6.94 -16.32
C THR A 126 10.31 7.22 -16.89
N GLU A 127 10.54 8.43 -17.41
CA GLU A 127 11.85 8.82 -17.95
C GLU A 127 12.91 8.92 -16.85
N ILE A 128 12.56 9.52 -15.70
CA ILE A 128 13.44 9.61 -14.52
C ILE A 128 13.82 8.20 -14.08
N PHE A 129 12.84 7.31 -13.97
CA PHE A 129 13.04 5.93 -13.57
C PHE A 129 13.90 5.15 -14.58
N GLU A 130 13.70 5.33 -15.87
CA GLU A 130 14.55 4.73 -16.92
C GLU A 130 16.00 5.23 -16.86
N LYS A 131 16.21 6.51 -16.52
CA LYS A 131 17.56 7.04 -16.25
C LYS A 131 18.19 6.39 -15.04
N LEU A 132 17.43 6.14 -13.97
CA LEU A 132 17.91 5.42 -12.79
C LEU A 132 18.29 3.98 -13.14
N ARG A 133 17.43 3.29 -13.91
CA ARG A 133 17.66 1.91 -14.37
C ARG A 133 18.90 1.77 -15.24
N SER A 134 19.05 2.63 -16.24
CA SER A 134 20.19 2.59 -17.17
C SER A 134 21.53 2.87 -16.49
N ARG A 135 21.55 3.69 -15.44
CA ARG A 135 22.74 3.95 -14.61
C ARG A 135 23.07 2.80 -13.65
N ALA A 136 22.11 1.95 -13.31
CA ALA A 136 22.29 0.83 -12.40
C ALA A 136 22.86 -0.45 -13.06
N GLU A 137 23.39 -0.35 -14.29
CA GLU A 137 24.07 -1.45 -15.00
C GLU A 137 23.30 -2.79 -15.04
N ASN A 138 21.98 -2.72 -15.29
CA ASN A 138 21.03 -3.81 -15.55
C ASN A 138 20.28 -4.45 -14.36
N GLU A 139 20.55 -4.08 -13.11
CA GLU A 139 19.72 -4.54 -11.98
C GLU A 139 19.49 -3.44 -10.96
N ILE A 140 18.21 -3.07 -10.78
CA ILE A 140 17.80 -2.16 -9.70
C ILE A 140 17.93 -2.92 -8.38
N SER A 141 19.03 -2.65 -7.66
CA SER A 141 19.29 -3.26 -6.36
C SER A 141 18.28 -2.76 -5.33
N THR A 142 17.73 -3.71 -4.57
CA THR A 142 16.80 -3.46 -3.47
C THR A 142 17.37 -3.96 -2.15
N ASP A 143 17.12 -3.20 -1.09
CA ASP A 143 17.40 -3.62 0.28
C ASP A 143 16.15 -4.30 0.83
N ILE A 144 16.28 -5.57 1.21
CA ILE A 144 15.18 -6.39 1.74
C ILE A 144 15.42 -6.64 3.22
N CYS A 145 14.45 -6.26 4.03
CA CYS A 145 14.37 -6.57 5.45
C CYS A 145 13.24 -7.55 5.70
N GLU A 146 13.51 -8.61 6.47
CA GLU A 146 12.51 -9.59 6.90
C GLU A 146 12.54 -9.69 8.43
N LYS A 147 11.38 -9.56 9.08
CA LYS A 147 11.25 -9.58 10.53
C LYS A 147 10.09 -10.47 10.94
N SER A 148 10.34 -11.42 11.85
CA SER A 148 9.26 -12.22 12.41
C SER A 148 8.32 -11.32 13.22
N ILE A 149 7.03 -11.53 13.04
CA ILE A 149 5.98 -10.86 13.80
C ILE A 149 5.04 -11.93 14.36
N ASP A 150 4.48 -11.67 15.53
CA ASP A 150 3.48 -12.54 16.11
C ASP A 150 2.17 -12.48 15.30
N THR A 151 1.36 -13.53 15.47
CA THR A 151 0.09 -13.69 14.78
C THR A 151 -0.89 -12.54 15.05
N ASP A 152 -0.95 -12.03 16.27
CA ASP A 152 -1.91 -10.98 16.62
C ASP A 152 -1.54 -9.66 15.93
N SER A 153 -0.26 -9.29 15.95
CA SER A 153 0.26 -8.14 15.20
C SER A 153 0.03 -8.27 13.70
N ALA A 154 0.27 -9.45 13.12
CA ALA A 154 0.04 -9.70 11.69
C ALA A 154 -1.43 -9.52 11.31
N VAL A 155 -2.35 -10.11 12.10
CA VAL A 155 -3.79 -9.99 11.87
C VAL A 155 -4.26 -8.54 12.01
N LYS A 156 -3.80 -7.82 13.04
CA LYS A 156 -4.09 -6.39 13.22
C LYS A 156 -3.59 -5.55 12.05
N LEU A 157 -2.37 -5.80 11.55
CA LEU A 157 -1.82 -5.09 10.40
C LEU A 157 -2.69 -5.29 9.15
N ILE A 158 -3.07 -6.54 8.85
CA ILE A 158 -3.94 -6.86 7.71
C ILE A 158 -5.28 -6.11 7.84
N GLU A 159 -5.87 -6.08 9.04
CA GLU A 159 -7.11 -5.36 9.29
C GLU A 159 -6.97 -3.85 9.14
N ILE A 160 -5.88 -3.26 9.67
CA ILE A 160 -5.55 -1.84 9.53
C ILE A 160 -5.50 -1.45 8.06
N TRP A 161 -4.75 -2.22 7.25
CA TRP A 161 -4.62 -1.98 5.81
C TRP A 161 -5.97 -2.02 5.12
N ARG A 162 -6.76 -3.06 5.38
CA ARG A 162 -8.10 -3.20 4.81
C ARG A 162 -9.00 -2.01 5.16
N ILE A 163 -9.10 -1.63 6.44
CA ILE A 163 -9.98 -0.54 6.90
C ILE A 163 -9.55 0.79 6.28
N ALA A 164 -8.25 1.06 6.26
CA ALA A 164 -7.75 2.32 5.78
C ALA A 164 -7.89 2.47 4.25
N LEU A 165 -7.68 1.38 3.51
CA LEU A 165 -7.93 1.34 2.06
C LEU A 165 -9.42 1.45 1.72
N ASP A 166 -10.29 0.82 2.50
CA ASP A 166 -11.75 0.94 2.35
C ASP A 166 -12.25 2.39 2.58
N GLN A 167 -11.55 3.15 3.43
CA GLN A 167 -11.85 4.55 3.72
C GLN A 167 -11.13 5.54 2.80
N ALA A 168 -10.23 5.06 1.93
CA ALA A 168 -9.50 5.95 1.03
C ALA A 168 -10.45 6.48 -0.05
N ALA A 169 -10.43 7.79 -0.27
CA ALA A 169 -11.11 8.35 -1.43
C ALA A 169 -10.44 7.83 -2.72
N PRO A 170 -11.22 7.59 -3.80
CA PRO A 170 -10.63 7.39 -5.12
C PRO A 170 -9.73 8.59 -5.45
N ARG A 171 -8.68 8.35 -6.24
CA ARG A 171 -7.68 9.36 -6.62
C ARG A 171 -8.40 10.56 -7.27
N GLU A 172 -8.70 11.61 -6.50
CA GLU A 172 -9.12 12.89 -7.08
C GLU A 172 -7.89 13.57 -7.67
N ASP A 173 -7.99 13.93 -8.95
CA ASP A 173 -6.90 14.43 -9.79
C ASP A 173 -6.40 15.84 -9.42
N ASN A 174 -6.87 16.40 -8.30
CA ASN A 174 -6.80 17.83 -8.07
C ASN A 174 -6.36 18.18 -6.64
N THR A 175 -5.05 18.43 -6.49
CA THR A 175 -4.40 19.26 -5.45
C THR A 175 -4.26 18.63 -4.03
N ARG A 176 -3.28 18.93 -3.16
CA ARG A 176 -2.34 20.05 -2.90
C ARG A 176 -1.16 19.52 -2.04
N ASP A 177 0.00 20.18 -2.17
CA ASP A 177 1.15 20.30 -1.25
C ASP A 177 1.57 19.03 -0.48
N GLY A 178 2.69 18.39 -0.86
CA GLY A 178 3.35 17.35 -0.05
C GLY A 178 3.63 16.04 -0.79
N VAL A 179 4.17 15.08 -0.06
CA VAL A 179 4.47 13.72 -0.54
C VAL A 179 3.15 12.93 -0.65
N ALA A 180 2.72 12.58 -1.86
CA ALA A 180 1.61 11.65 -2.06
C ALA A 180 2.10 10.22 -1.80
N PHE A 181 1.28 9.36 -1.20
CA PHE A 181 1.54 7.95 -0.94
C PHE A 181 0.38 7.13 -1.46
N TYR A 182 0.70 6.16 -2.31
CA TYR A 182 -0.26 5.21 -2.86
C TYR A 182 -0.15 3.90 -2.10
N PHE A 183 -1.27 3.18 -1.95
CA PHE A 183 -1.38 1.91 -1.24
C PHE A 183 -2.29 0.98 -2.04
N SER A 184 -1.97 -0.31 -2.17
CA SER A 184 -2.84 -1.30 -2.81
C SER A 184 -2.74 -2.67 -2.14
N MET A 185 -3.87 -3.36 -1.96
CA MET A 185 -3.99 -4.67 -1.33
C MET A 185 -4.98 -5.56 -2.08
N GLU A 186 -4.59 -6.81 -2.34
CA GLU A 186 -5.47 -7.84 -2.89
C GLU A 186 -6.34 -8.45 -1.77
N ILE A 187 -7.66 -8.49 -1.99
CA ILE A 187 -8.64 -9.05 -1.06
C ILE A 187 -9.50 -10.05 -1.83
N GLU A 188 -9.38 -11.34 -1.52
CA GLU A 188 -10.28 -12.35 -2.07
C GLU A 188 -11.66 -12.31 -1.39
N PRO A 189 -12.77 -12.52 -2.13
CA PRO A 189 -12.89 -12.67 -3.59
C PRO A 189 -13.06 -11.31 -4.33
N ASN A 190 -12.89 -10.20 -3.61
CA ASN A 190 -13.34 -8.86 -3.99
C ASN A 190 -12.40 -8.09 -4.94
N GLY A 191 -11.22 -8.61 -5.27
CA GLY A 191 -10.25 -7.96 -6.15
C GLY A 191 -9.21 -7.12 -5.40
N ILE A 192 -8.69 -6.06 -6.01
CA ILE A 192 -7.64 -5.21 -5.44
C ILE A 192 -8.25 -3.90 -4.91
N LEU A 193 -8.06 -3.61 -3.63
CA LEU A 193 -8.36 -2.30 -3.04
C LEU A 193 -7.13 -1.39 -3.16
N SER A 194 -7.34 -0.11 -3.46
CA SER A 194 -6.25 0.87 -3.52
C SER A 194 -6.69 2.23 -2.98
N GLY A 195 -5.72 3.01 -2.50
CA GLY A 195 -5.96 4.33 -1.91
C GLY A 195 -4.76 5.25 -2.04
N VAL A 196 -5.00 6.56 -1.91
CA VAL A 196 -3.95 7.60 -1.94
C VAL A 196 -4.06 8.51 -0.72
N THR A 197 -2.94 9.02 -0.24
CA THR A 197 -2.90 10.08 0.78
C THR A 197 -1.77 11.06 0.55
N ASN A 198 -1.96 12.31 0.97
CA ASN A 198 -0.94 13.35 0.89
C ASN A 198 -0.39 13.66 2.29
N TYR A 199 0.91 13.95 2.36
CA TYR A 199 1.65 14.30 3.57
C TYR A 199 1.07 15.50 4.37
N ASN A 200 0.17 16.28 3.77
CA ASN A 200 -0.31 17.56 4.29
C ASN A 200 -1.79 17.59 4.71
N ILE A 201 -2.37 16.44 5.06
CA ILE A 201 -3.76 16.39 5.54
C ILE A 201 -3.78 16.09 7.04
N ASN A 202 -4.59 16.87 7.77
CA ASN A 202 -4.94 16.79 9.19
C ASN A 202 -4.36 15.59 9.96
N ASN A 203 -3.65 15.89 11.06
CA ASN A 203 -2.99 14.94 11.96
C ASN A 203 -3.85 13.77 12.46
N ASP A 204 -5.18 13.83 12.29
CA ASP A 204 -6.15 12.85 12.77
C ASP A 204 -6.80 11.99 11.66
N SER A 205 -6.35 12.10 10.40
CA SER A 205 -6.90 11.27 9.32
C SER A 205 -6.43 9.80 9.40
N ALA A 206 -7.30 8.88 8.97
CA ALA A 206 -7.03 7.45 8.81
C ALA A 206 -5.74 7.18 8.00
N MET A 207 -5.55 7.95 6.93
CA MET A 207 -4.40 7.78 6.05
C MET A 207 -3.08 8.30 6.63
N ASN A 208 -3.10 9.36 7.46
CA ASN A 208 -1.89 9.79 8.18
C ASN A 208 -1.47 8.72 9.22
N ALA A 209 -2.43 8.02 9.83
CA ALA A 209 -2.13 6.88 10.69
C ALA A 209 -1.44 5.74 9.91
N LEU A 210 -1.84 5.47 8.65
CA LEU A 210 -1.12 4.53 7.78
C LEU A 210 0.29 5.01 7.45
N LEU A 211 0.48 6.29 7.10
CA LEU A 211 1.80 6.82 6.81
C LEU A 211 2.75 6.67 8.02
N ARG A 212 2.28 6.99 9.22
CA ARG A 212 3.06 6.78 10.46
C ARG A 212 3.38 5.32 10.69
N LEU A 213 2.44 4.43 10.38
CA LEU A 213 2.64 2.99 10.47
C LEU A 213 3.73 2.54 9.47
N VAL A 214 3.67 2.96 8.20
CA VAL A 214 4.71 2.69 7.20
C VAL A 214 6.07 3.13 7.71
N ASN A 215 6.19 4.37 8.17
CA ASN A 215 7.47 4.91 8.65
C ASN A 215 8.00 4.10 9.84
N SER A 216 7.13 3.71 10.76
CA SER A 216 7.53 2.88 11.92
C SER A 216 7.97 1.48 11.51
N LEU A 217 7.26 0.85 10.56
CA LEU A 217 7.62 -0.47 10.02
C LEU A 217 8.96 -0.40 9.29
N THR A 218 9.18 0.61 8.47
CA THR A 218 10.44 0.83 7.76
C THR A 218 11.59 1.09 8.74
N GLN A 219 11.41 1.96 9.74
CA GLN A 219 12.45 2.23 10.73
C GLN A 219 12.77 1.01 11.60
N SER A 220 11.79 0.14 11.86
CA SER A 220 12.01 -1.10 12.63
C SER A 220 12.97 -2.10 11.97
N CYS A 221 13.26 -1.89 10.68
CA CYS A 221 14.29 -2.60 9.94
C CYS A 221 15.70 -2.01 10.12
N ASP A 222 15.80 -0.77 10.55
CA ASP A 222 17.08 -0.08 10.79
C ASP A 222 17.44 -0.11 12.29
N ASP A 223 16.44 -0.20 13.18
CA ASP A 223 16.62 -0.27 14.63
C ASP A 223 15.68 -1.29 15.28
N ASP A 224 16.25 -2.39 15.76
CA ASP A 224 15.51 -3.47 16.42
C ASP A 224 14.81 -3.05 17.72
N ARG A 225 15.18 -1.91 18.30
CA ARG A 225 14.54 -1.36 19.50
C ARG A 225 13.16 -0.76 19.23
N ILE A 226 12.81 -0.53 17.97
CA ILE A 226 11.50 0.01 17.60
C ILE A 226 10.45 -1.08 17.75
N ALA A 227 9.59 -0.91 18.76
CA ALA A 227 8.47 -1.81 19.03
C ALA A 227 7.37 -1.62 17.97
N ILE A 228 7.31 -2.53 17.01
CA ILE A 228 6.28 -2.54 15.95
C ILE A 228 4.86 -2.58 16.55
N HIS A 229 4.70 -3.24 17.70
CA HIS A 229 3.41 -3.40 18.39
C HIS A 229 2.76 -2.06 18.74
N ASP A 230 3.54 -1.10 19.24
CA ASP A 230 3.01 0.22 19.64
C ASP A 230 2.52 1.02 18.43
N ALA A 231 3.24 0.91 17.31
CA ALA A 231 2.86 1.56 16.06
C ALA A 231 1.55 0.96 15.49
N ILE A 232 1.40 -0.36 15.54
CA ILE A 232 0.17 -1.08 15.16
C ILE A 232 -1.00 -0.62 16.04
N ASP A 233 -0.82 -0.64 17.36
CA ASP A 233 -1.91 -0.30 18.29
C ASP A 233 -2.30 1.18 18.21
N LEU A 234 -1.35 2.08 17.92
CA LEU A 234 -1.67 3.49 17.64
C LEU A 234 -2.47 3.64 16.35
N ALA A 235 -2.06 2.97 15.27
CA ALA A 235 -2.75 3.02 13.98
C ALA A 235 -4.18 2.45 14.08
N ALA A 236 -4.35 1.29 14.74
CA ALA A 236 -5.66 0.68 14.98
C ALA A 236 -6.61 1.61 15.74
N ARG A 237 -6.12 2.28 16.81
CA ARG A 237 -6.92 3.22 17.61
C ARG A 237 -7.39 4.41 16.78
N ARG A 238 -6.52 4.99 15.96
CA ARG A 238 -6.84 6.14 15.11
C ARG A 238 -7.84 5.78 14.00
N LEU A 239 -7.67 4.62 13.36
CA LEU A 239 -8.61 4.14 12.34
C LEU A 239 -10.00 3.86 12.92
N LYS A 240 -10.06 3.29 14.13
CA LYS A 240 -11.33 3.08 14.83
C LYS A 240 -12.02 4.40 15.17
N ALA A 241 -11.27 5.42 15.57
CA ALA A 241 -11.81 6.75 15.84
C ALA A 241 -12.36 7.41 14.56
N ALA A 242 -11.61 7.34 13.45
CA ALA A 242 -12.02 7.87 12.15
C ALA A 242 -13.30 7.18 11.61
N LYS A 243 -13.41 5.86 11.78
CA LYS A 243 -14.62 5.12 11.40
C LYS A 243 -15.85 5.59 12.18
N LYS A 244 -15.71 5.86 13.49
CA LYS A 244 -16.81 6.31 14.34
C LYS A 244 -17.30 7.72 13.98
N SER A 245 -16.41 8.60 13.51
CA SER A 245 -16.80 9.95 13.06
C SER A 245 -17.58 9.97 11.74
N LEU A 246 -17.46 8.94 10.90
CA LEU A 246 -18.19 8.84 9.63
C LEU A 246 -19.62 8.30 9.79
N THR A 247 -19.94 7.67 10.93
CA THR A 247 -21.25 7.04 11.19
C THR A 247 -22.21 7.88 12.03
N ASN A 248 -21.80 9.06 12.48
CA ASN A 248 -22.61 10.01 13.26
C ASN A 248 -22.91 11.25 12.43
#